data_AF-A0A1A8KB98-F1
#
_entry.id   AF-A0A1A8KB98-F1
#
_cell.length_a   1.000
_cell.length_b   1.000
_cell.length_c   1.000
_cell.angle_alpha   90.00
_cell.angle_beta   90.00
_cell.angle_gamma   90.00
#
_symmetry.space_group_name_H-M   'P 1'
#
loop_
_entity.id
_entity.type
_entity.pdbx_description
1 polymer ?
#
loop_
_entity_poly.entity_id
_entity_poly.type
_entity_poly.pdbx_seq_one_letter_code
_entity_poly.pdbx_strand_id
1 'polypeptide(L)'
;QGSVNAWRAKNNDINQWLQVELPHIKKITGIITQGAKFMGKEMYVRSYSLQSSENGIHWMNYMDDEDQSIKIFSGNTNNSNHVKNYIYPPLFSRFIRIIPQTWMNSITMRVELLGCDFE
;
A
#
# COMPACT_ATOMS: atom_id res chain seq x y z
N GLN A 1 -5.27 22.14 -0.97
CA GLN A 1 -5.04 20.82 -1.60
C GLN A 1 -5.15 21.00 -3.10
N GLY A 2 -4.24 20.41 -3.89
CA GLY A 2 -4.36 20.41 -5.35
C GLY A 2 -5.59 19.62 -5.82
N SER A 3 -6.06 19.89 -7.04
CA SER A 3 -7.22 19.22 -7.64
C SER A 3 -7.01 17.71 -7.85
N VAL A 4 -5.76 17.30 -8.05
CA VAL A 4 -5.30 15.90 -8.07
C VAL A 4 -4.20 15.75 -7.03
N ASN A 5 -4.50 15.04 -5.94
CA ASN A 5 -3.61 14.95 -4.78
C ASN A 5 -3.41 13.52 -4.26
N ALA A 6 -3.86 12.51 -5.02
CA ALA A 6 -3.73 11.10 -4.66
C ALA A 6 -3.66 10.24 -5.92
N TRP A 7 -3.08 9.05 -5.79
CA TRP A 7 -3.25 8.02 -6.81
C TRP A 7 -4.67 7.45 -6.70
N ARG A 8 -5.34 7.32 -7.84
CA ARG A 8 -6.66 6.70 -7.95
C ARG A 8 -6.65 5.69 -9.10
N ALA A 9 -7.12 4.48 -8.83
CA ALA A 9 -7.25 3.47 -9.86
C ALA A 9 -8.34 3.85 -10.87
N LYS A 10 -8.15 3.44 -12.14
CA LYS A 10 -9.17 3.65 -13.18
C LYS A 10 -10.40 2.79 -12.93
N ASN A 11 -10.16 1.52 -12.59
CA ASN A 11 -11.18 0.54 -12.26
C ASN A 11 -11.14 0.23 -10.76
N ASN A 12 -12.29 -0.11 -10.18
CA ASN A 12 -12.41 -0.52 -8.80
C ASN A 12 -12.61 -2.05 -8.75
N ASP A 13 -11.52 -2.79 -8.86
CA ASP A 13 -11.51 -4.25 -8.77
C ASP A 13 -10.28 -4.72 -7.96
N ILE A 14 -10.23 -6.02 -7.64
CA ILE A 14 -9.17 -6.60 -6.81
C ILE A 14 -7.84 -6.83 -7.57
N ASN A 15 -7.78 -6.47 -8.85
CA ASN A 15 -6.59 -6.65 -9.69
C ASN A 15 -5.75 -5.37 -9.82
N GLN A 16 -6.11 -4.32 -9.07
CA GLN A 16 -5.38 -3.06 -9.05
C GLN A 16 -4.16 -3.12 -8.13
N TRP A 17 -3.13 -2.35 -8.46
CA TRP A 17 -1.96 -2.19 -7.62
C TRP A 17 -1.33 -0.81 -7.77
N LEU A 18 -0.70 -0.34 -6.69
CA LEU A 18 0.22 0.78 -6.72
C LEU A 18 1.64 0.25 -6.49
N GLN A 19 2.53 0.44 -7.45
CA GLN A 19 3.91 -0.03 -7.38
C GLN A 19 4.84 1.14 -7.07
N VAL A 20 5.79 0.88 -6.18
CA VAL A 20 6.91 1.77 -5.90
C VAL A 20 8.19 1.00 -6.21
N GLU A 21 9.00 1.57 -7.09
CA GLU A 21 10.37 1.15 -7.35
C GLU A 21 11.31 2.04 -6.55
N LEU A 22 12.16 1.42 -5.75
CA LEU A 22 13.23 2.07 -5.01
C LEU A 22 14.54 2.00 -5.81
N PRO A 23 15.47 2.96 -5.64
CA PRO A 23 16.74 2.95 -6.37
C PRO A 23 17.60 1.72 -6.10
N HIS A 24 17.55 1.21 -4.86
CA HIS A 24 18.27 0.04 -4.38
C HIS A 24 17.40 -0.75 -3.39
N ILE A 25 17.87 -1.94 -2.99
CA ILE A 25 17.20 -2.73 -1.95
C ILE A 25 17.20 -1.93 -0.65
N LYS A 26 16.02 -1.79 -0.04
CA LYS A 26 15.84 -1.13 1.25
C LYS A 26 15.21 -2.09 2.25
N LYS A 27 15.44 -1.81 3.53
CA LYS A 27 14.71 -2.42 4.63
C LYS A 27 13.44 -1.63 4.90
N ILE A 28 12.31 -2.16 4.48
CA ILE A 28 10.97 -1.57 4.63
C ILE A 28 10.34 -2.14 5.91
N THR A 29 10.02 -1.25 6.86
CA THR A 29 9.54 -1.59 8.21
C THR A 29 8.11 -1.14 8.47
N GLY A 30 7.54 -0.34 7.57
CA GLY A 30 6.16 0.08 7.69
C GLY A 30 5.66 0.86 6.49
N ILE A 31 4.38 1.17 6.54
CA ILE A 31 3.69 1.94 5.51
C ILE A 31 2.66 2.84 6.20
N ILE A 32 2.57 4.08 5.74
CA ILE A 32 1.52 5.01 6.12
C ILE A 32 0.59 5.17 4.91
N THR A 33 -0.71 5.06 5.14
CA THR A 33 -1.74 5.19 4.11
C THR A 33 -2.71 6.30 4.48
N GLN A 34 -3.22 7.00 3.46
CA GLN A 34 -4.22 8.04 3.59
C GLN A 34 -5.11 8.08 2.34
N GLY A 35 -6.40 8.37 2.52
CA GLY A 35 -7.33 8.55 1.39
C GLY A 35 -7.28 9.93 0.75
N ALA A 36 -8.32 10.28 0.00
CA ALA A 36 -8.56 11.64 -0.49
C ALA A 36 -10.07 11.95 -0.57
N LYS A 37 -10.41 13.20 -0.85
CA LYS A 37 -11.79 13.66 -1.03
C LYS A 37 -11.90 14.42 -2.34
N PHE A 38 -12.93 14.10 -3.12
CA PHE A 38 -13.23 14.80 -4.37
C PHE A 38 -14.71 15.10 -4.44
N MET A 39 -15.07 16.36 -4.70
CA MET A 39 -16.47 16.83 -4.79
C MET A 39 -17.34 16.36 -3.61
N GLY A 40 -16.82 16.46 -2.38
CA GLY A 40 -17.56 16.05 -1.17
C GLY A 40 -17.51 14.55 -0.86
N LYS A 41 -17.11 13.69 -1.80
CA LYS A 41 -17.04 12.23 -1.61
C LYS A 41 -15.67 11.81 -1.10
N GLU A 42 -15.67 11.09 0.00
CA GLU A 42 -14.48 10.46 0.58
C GLU A 42 -14.13 9.18 -0.19
N MET A 43 -12.86 9.01 -0.52
CA MET A 43 -12.36 7.85 -1.25
C MET A 43 -11.09 7.36 -0.57
N TYR A 44 -11.06 6.09 -0.19
CA TYR A 44 -9.94 5.51 0.54
C TYR A 44 -9.96 3.99 0.47
N VAL A 45 -8.78 3.40 0.61
CA VAL A 45 -8.61 1.94 0.73
C VAL A 45 -8.78 1.54 2.20
N ARG A 46 -9.66 0.57 2.45
CA ARG A 46 -10.02 0.04 3.78
C ARG A 46 -9.17 -1.14 4.19
N SER A 47 -8.72 -1.95 3.24
CA SER A 47 -7.77 -3.02 3.48
C SER A 47 -6.93 -3.27 2.23
N TYR A 48 -5.70 -3.73 2.44
CA TYR A 48 -4.76 -4.03 1.37
C TYR A 48 -3.82 -5.16 1.78
N SER A 49 -3.22 -5.82 0.80
CA SER A 49 -2.08 -6.70 0.99
C SER A 49 -0.85 -6.10 0.32
N LEU A 50 0.32 -6.68 0.60
CA LEU A 50 1.59 -6.25 0.01
C LEU A 50 2.17 -7.37 -0.84
N GLN A 51 2.83 -6.98 -1.93
CA GLN A 51 3.72 -7.85 -2.68
C GLN A 51 5.09 -7.20 -2.80
N SER A 52 6.14 -8.01 -2.81
CA SER A 52 7.52 -7.56 -2.98
C SER A 52 8.18 -8.25 -4.17
N SER A 53 9.17 -7.60 -4.75
CA SER A 53 9.95 -8.15 -5.86
C SER A 53 11.37 -7.58 -5.89
N GLU A 54 12.33 -8.39 -6.32
CA GLU A 54 13.71 -7.94 -6.53
C GLU A 54 13.93 -7.42 -7.96
N ASN A 55 13.17 -7.91 -8.93
CA ASN A 55 13.35 -7.66 -10.36
C ASN A 55 12.16 -6.99 -11.05
N GLY A 56 11.04 -6.78 -10.34
CA GLY A 56 9.81 -6.21 -10.87
C GLY A 56 8.98 -7.15 -11.75
N ILE A 57 9.46 -8.37 -12.00
CA ILE A 57 8.83 -9.39 -12.86
C ILE A 57 8.14 -10.46 -12.00
N HIS A 58 8.87 -11.03 -11.04
CA HIS A 58 8.38 -12.07 -10.15
C HIS A 58 8.01 -11.48 -8.81
N TRP A 59 6.78 -11.71 -8.36
CA TRP A 59 6.20 -11.08 -7.18
C TRP A 59 5.89 -12.12 -6.11
N MET A 60 6.25 -11.81 -4.86
CA MET A 60 5.94 -12.63 -3.70
C MET A 60 4.97 -11.88 -2.80
N ASN A 61 3.90 -12.56 -2.36
CA ASN A 61 2.98 -12.01 -1.37
C ASN A 61 3.68 -11.87 -0.02
N TYR A 62 3.36 -10.81 0.70
CA TYR A 62 3.70 -10.70 2.11
C TYR A 62 2.74 -11.57 2.92
N MET A 63 3.30 -12.52 3.67
CA MET A 63 2.55 -13.56 4.37
C MET A 63 2.44 -13.22 5.85
N ASP A 64 1.39 -13.72 6.50
CA ASP A 64 1.27 -13.72 7.95
C ASP A 64 2.11 -14.86 8.52
N ASP A 65 2.85 -14.59 9.60
CA ASP A 65 3.75 -15.55 10.23
C ASP A 65 2.99 -16.68 10.94
N GLU A 66 1.77 -16.40 11.42
CA GLU A 66 1.02 -17.34 12.27
C GLU A 66 0.34 -18.44 11.45
N ASP A 67 -0.27 -18.09 10.32
CA ASP A 67 -1.14 -19.00 9.55
C ASP A 67 -0.67 -19.23 8.11
N GLN A 68 0.46 -18.65 7.70
CA GLN A 68 0.99 -18.70 6.33
C GLN A 68 -0.03 -18.25 5.28
N SER A 69 -1.00 -17.41 5.65
CA SER A 69 -1.93 -16.79 4.72
C SER A 69 -1.38 -15.46 4.20
N ILE A 70 -2.02 -14.88 3.18
CA ILE A 70 -1.64 -13.54 2.71
C ILE A 70 -2.01 -12.53 3.79
N LYS A 71 -1.04 -11.75 4.28
CA LYS A 71 -1.29 -10.73 5.29
C LYS A 71 -2.19 -9.64 4.73
N ILE A 72 -3.33 -9.43 5.39
CA ILE A 72 -4.24 -8.31 5.12
C ILE A 72 -4.03 -7.22 6.16
N PHE A 73 -3.62 -6.05 5.72
CA PHE A 73 -3.49 -4.86 6.55
C PHE A 73 -4.80 -4.08 6.60
N SER A 74 -5.18 -3.63 7.79
CA SER A 74 -6.26 -2.66 7.95
C SER A 74 -5.78 -1.27 7.49
N GLY A 75 -6.45 -0.73 6.48
CA GLY A 75 -6.19 0.60 5.92
C GLY A 75 -6.99 1.69 6.60
N ASN A 76 -7.44 2.67 5.82
CA ASN A 76 -8.10 3.86 6.33
C ASN A 76 -9.59 3.63 6.62
N THR A 77 -10.11 4.34 7.63
CA THR A 77 -11.55 4.44 7.95
C THR A 77 -12.17 5.76 7.52
N ASN A 78 -11.35 6.71 7.05
CA ASN A 78 -11.76 8.00 6.51
C ASN A 78 -10.72 8.50 5.48
N ASN A 79 -10.97 9.64 4.85
CA ASN A 79 -10.10 10.16 3.79
C ASN A 79 -8.87 10.96 4.28
N SER A 80 -8.82 11.35 5.55
CA SER A 80 -7.92 12.41 6.03
C SER A 80 -6.90 11.93 7.05
N ASN A 81 -7.22 10.94 7.87
CA ASN A 81 -6.32 10.45 8.91
C ASN A 81 -5.28 9.51 8.31
N HIS A 82 -4.07 9.59 8.86
CA HIS A 82 -2.99 8.67 8.54
C HIS A 82 -3.21 7.35 9.30
N VAL A 83 -3.11 6.23 8.60
CA VAL A 83 -3.04 4.90 9.22
C VAL A 83 -1.66 4.32 8.96
N LYS A 84 -0.95 4.02 10.05
CA LYS A 84 0.39 3.43 10.01
C LYS A 84 0.29 1.95 10.33
N ASN A 85 0.82 1.11 9.44
CA ASN A 85 1.01 -0.31 9.68
C ASN A 85 2.49 -0.63 9.72
N TYR A 86 2.90 -1.41 10.72
CA TYR A 86 4.24 -1.98 10.78
C TYR A 86 4.29 -3.27 9.97
N ILE A 87 5.43 -3.52 9.33
CA ILE A 87 5.71 -4.72 8.55
C ILE A 87 6.74 -5.51 9.37
N TYR A 88 6.27 -6.59 9.97
CA TYR A 88 7.06 -7.50 10.78
C TYR A 88 6.76 -8.95 10.38
N PRO A 89 7.76 -9.71 9.89
CA PRO A 89 9.17 -9.34 9.71
C PRO A 89 9.37 -8.24 8.65
N PRO A 90 10.45 -7.43 8.74
CA PRO A 90 10.70 -6.36 7.79
C PRO A 90 10.93 -6.90 6.37
N LEU A 91 10.44 -6.17 5.37
CA LEU A 91 10.63 -6.50 3.96
C LEU A 91 11.98 -5.96 3.46
N PHE A 92 12.78 -6.81 2.82
CA PHE A 92 13.98 -6.39 2.11
C PHE A 92 13.69 -6.46 0.63
N SER A 93 13.49 -5.30 0.00
CA SER A 93 13.07 -5.29 -1.40
C SER A 93 13.39 -3.99 -2.11
N ARG A 94 13.52 -4.08 -3.44
CA ARG A 94 13.64 -2.94 -4.34
C ARG A 94 12.26 -2.50 -4.85
N PHE A 95 11.34 -3.45 -5.04
CA PHE A 95 10.00 -3.17 -5.56
C PHE A 95 8.94 -3.60 -4.55
N ILE A 96 7.99 -2.73 -4.30
CA ILE A 96 6.83 -3.04 -3.48
C ILE A 96 5.55 -2.68 -4.21
N ARG A 97 4.55 -3.55 -4.11
CA ARG A 97 3.18 -3.32 -4.56
C ARG A 97 2.24 -3.30 -3.39
N ILE A 98 1.35 -2.33 -3.40
CA ILE A 98 0.19 -2.28 -2.50
C ILE A 98 -1.00 -2.74 -3.33
N ILE A 99 -1.66 -3.80 -2.87
CA ILE A 99 -2.78 -4.45 -3.54
C ILE A 99 -4.06 -4.15 -2.75
N PRO A 100 -4.90 -3.19 -3.18
CA PRO A 100 -6.16 -2.88 -2.51
C PRO A 100 -7.11 -4.08 -2.53
N GLN A 101 -7.67 -4.41 -1.36
CA GLN A 101 -8.60 -5.53 -1.19
C GLN A 101 -10.03 -5.03 -0.99
N THR A 102 -10.21 -3.99 -0.18
CA THR A 102 -11.51 -3.33 0.02
C THR A 102 -11.33 -1.81 0.07
N TRP A 103 -12.34 -1.06 -0.32
CA TRP A 103 -12.29 0.40 -0.40
C TRP A 103 -13.66 1.04 -0.16
N MET A 104 -13.64 2.35 0.10
CA MET A 104 -14.81 3.21 0.13
C MET A 104 -14.87 4.05 -1.15
N ASN A 105 -16.00 3.98 -1.87
CA ASN A 105 -16.29 4.69 -3.12
C ASN A 105 -15.33 4.38 -4.30
N SER A 106 -14.03 4.63 -4.15
CA SER A 106 -13.00 4.34 -5.16
C SER A 106 -11.66 4.02 -4.51
N ILE A 107 -10.88 3.18 -5.18
CA ILE A 107 -9.50 2.88 -4.80
C ILE A 107 -8.68 4.15 -4.96
N THR A 108 -8.37 4.80 -3.84
CA THR A 108 -7.62 6.05 -3.79
C THR A 108 -6.66 6.02 -2.61
N MET A 109 -5.39 6.32 -2.86
CA MET A 109 -4.33 6.25 -1.86
C MET A 109 -3.31 7.39 -2.02
N ARG A 110 -2.85 7.88 -0.86
CA ARG A 110 -1.58 8.53 -0.65
C ARG A 110 -0.77 7.62 0.28
N VAL A 111 0.50 7.45 -0.02
CA VAL A 111 1.33 6.43 0.62
C VAL A 111 2.69 7.01 0.96
N GLU A 112 3.19 6.64 2.13
CA GLU A 112 4.57 6.85 2.55
C GLU A 112 5.13 5.51 3.01
N LEU A 113 6.31 5.12 2.51
CA LEU A 113 7.01 3.92 2.95
C LEU A 113 7.98 4.30 4.06
N LEU A 114 8.00 3.50 5.12
CA LEU A 114 8.93 3.68 6.23
C LEU A 114 10.00 2.61 6.16
N GLY A 115 11.25 3.03 6.27
CA GLY A 115 12.39 2.13 6.16
C GLY A 115 13.72 2.84 6.31
N CYS A 116 14.78 2.09 6.07
CA CYS A 116 16.14 2.59 6.02
C CYS A 116 16.93 1.87 4.92
N ASP A 117 18.14 2.35 4.70
CA ASP A 117 19.10 1.70 3.82
C ASP A 117 19.47 0.32 4.38
N PHE A 118 19.78 -0.58 3.46
CA PHE A 118 20.28 -1.93 3.74
C PHE A 118 21.64 -2.01 3.05
N GLU A 119 22.69 -1.70 3.81
CA GLU A 119 24.10 -1.92 3.49
C GLU A 119 24.73 -2.76 4.61
#